data_AF-A0A7G5BTA3-F1
#
_entry.id   AF-A0A7G5BTA3-F1
#
_cell.length_a   1.000
_cell.length_b   1.000
_cell.length_c   1.000
_cell.angle_alpha   90.00
_cell.angle_beta   90.00
_cell.angle_gamma   90.00
#
_symmetry.space_group_name_H-M   'P 1'
#
loop_
_entity.id
_entity.type
_entity.pdbx_description
1 polymer ?
#
loop_
_entity_poly.entity_id
_entity_poly.type
_entity_poly.pdbx_seq_one_letter_code
_entity_poly.pdbx_strand_id
1 'polypeptide(L)'
;MEDFHIAAGGINKYGTFEIPYVQLEQSFYHLFPEQDHLHGIELFSYRSDADYRLDTNLIRLYLSDYLNAEFTPIKERNWLTTTVEAYGIAVYDYILAELEQVKEGSKIPDFRLIHVFNDHKTLMHHRLHYLKEKGFIRDELARSYDQIVKDSFALRKKALKYGLTGALDLIAESSSLVKLILNNETRILHSVIADLDGTSSSPQTKEKQGN
;
A
#
# COMPACT_ATOMS: atom_id res chain seq x y z
N MET A 1 13.90 0.91 -23.85
CA MET A 1 12.59 0.82 -23.16
C MET A 1 12.33 -0.66 -22.93
N GLU A 2 11.98 -1.09 -21.71
CA GLU A 2 11.54 -2.47 -21.49
C GLU A 2 10.04 -2.53 -21.74
N ASP A 3 9.60 -3.35 -22.69
CA ASP A 3 8.19 -3.48 -23.09
C ASP A 3 7.85 -4.97 -23.33
N PHE A 4 6.56 -5.28 -23.41
CA PHE A 4 6.07 -6.64 -23.63
C PHE A 4 6.34 -7.09 -25.07
N HIS A 5 7.08 -8.18 -25.21
CA HIS A 5 7.13 -8.94 -26.45
C HIS A 5 6.52 -10.33 -26.24
N ILE A 6 5.61 -10.70 -27.14
CA ILE A 6 5.17 -12.08 -27.30
C ILE A 6 6.31 -12.81 -28.01
N ALA A 7 7.11 -13.55 -27.25
CA ALA A 7 8.10 -14.46 -27.85
C ALA A 7 7.38 -15.52 -28.70
N ALA A 8 8.07 -16.11 -29.68
CA ALA A 8 7.50 -17.13 -30.58
C ALA A 8 6.89 -18.37 -29.88
N GLY A 9 7.09 -18.52 -28.57
CA GLY A 9 6.45 -19.54 -27.71
C GLY A 9 5.28 -19.05 -26.84
N GLY A 10 4.77 -17.82 -27.02
CA GLY A 10 3.62 -17.29 -26.30
C GLY A 10 3.88 -16.84 -24.85
N ILE A 11 5.15 -16.74 -24.43
CA ILE A 11 5.53 -16.35 -23.07
C ILE A 11 6.04 -14.91 -23.09
N ASN A 12 5.45 -14.04 -22.27
CA ASN A 12 5.94 -12.68 -22.06
C ASN A 12 7.34 -12.74 -21.44
N LYS A 13 8.32 -12.11 -22.10
CA LYS A 13 9.68 -11.95 -21.58
C LYS A 13 10.06 -10.48 -21.59
N TYR A 14 10.63 -10.03 -20.47
CA TYR A 14 11.33 -8.75 -20.40
C TYR A 14 12.57 -8.82 -21.29
N GLY A 15 12.78 -7.75 -22.08
CA GLY A 15 13.92 -7.62 -22.96
C GLY A 15 14.14 -6.16 -23.35
N THR A 16 15.33 -5.89 -23.86
CA THR A 16 15.69 -4.58 -24.41
C THR A 16 15.54 -4.61 -25.92
N PHE A 17 14.93 -3.58 -26.48
CA PHE A 17 14.85 -3.38 -27.92
C PHE A 17 15.07 -1.90 -28.26
N GLU A 18 15.44 -1.65 -29.50
CA GLU A 18 15.62 -0.33 -30.07
C GLU A 18 14.54 -0.07 -31.11
N ILE A 19 13.91 1.10 -31.05
CA ILE A 19 12.97 1.58 -32.06
C ILE A 19 13.42 2.94 -32.58
N PRO A 20 13.21 3.23 -33.87
CA PRO A 20 13.40 4.58 -34.38
C PRO A 20 12.54 5.59 -33.61
N TYR A 21 13.13 6.75 -33.31
CA TYR A 21 12.41 7.85 -32.64
C TYR A 21 11.06 8.18 -33.31
N VAL A 22 11.03 8.20 -34.65
CA VAL A 22 9.81 8.48 -35.44
C VAL A 22 8.69 7.48 -35.14
N GLN A 23 9.01 6.20 -34.91
CA GLN A 23 8.00 5.21 -34.56
C GLN A 23 7.47 5.41 -33.13
N LEU A 24 8.35 5.74 -32.18
CA LEU A 24 7.94 6.08 -30.82
C LEU A 24 7.04 7.32 -30.80
N GLU A 25 7.44 8.37 -31.51
CA GLU A 25 6.69 9.61 -31.67
C GLU A 25 5.31 9.36 -32.31
N GLN A 26 5.25 8.57 -33.38
CA GLN A 26 3.98 8.19 -33.99
C GLN A 26 3.11 7.39 -33.02
N SER A 27 3.67 6.44 -32.27
CA SER A 27 2.89 5.65 -31.31
C SER A 27 2.25 6.53 -30.23
N PHE A 28 2.97 7.56 -29.78
CA PHE A 28 2.47 8.53 -28.81
C PHE A 28 1.25 9.29 -29.32
N TYR A 29 1.27 9.75 -30.57
CA TYR A 29 0.14 10.46 -31.18
C TYR A 29 -1.07 9.57 -31.53
N HIS A 30 -0.91 8.24 -31.48
CA HIS A 30 -2.00 7.29 -31.76
C HIS A 30 -2.56 6.63 -30.49
N LEU A 31 -2.12 7.06 -29.30
CA LEU A 31 -2.74 6.64 -28.05
C LEU A 31 -4.20 7.10 -28.00
N PHE A 32 -5.10 6.16 -27.72
CA PHE A 32 -6.49 6.52 -27.45
C PHE A 32 -6.57 7.32 -26.14
N PRO A 33 -7.45 8.33 -26.03
CA PRO A 33 -7.58 9.14 -24.81
C PRO A 33 -7.81 8.31 -23.54
N GLU A 34 -8.45 7.15 -23.67
CA GLU A 34 -8.71 6.22 -22.57
C GLU A 34 -7.45 5.48 -22.08
N GLN A 35 -6.39 5.44 -22.91
CA GLN A 35 -5.10 4.82 -22.63
C GLN A 35 -4.03 5.84 -22.22
N ASP A 36 -4.25 7.13 -22.49
CA ASP A 36 -3.38 8.23 -22.09
C ASP A 36 -3.74 8.76 -20.70
N HIS A 37 -3.51 7.92 -19.68
CA HIS A 37 -3.82 8.26 -18.28
C HIS A 37 -3.01 9.44 -17.71
N LEU A 38 -1.91 9.81 -18.38
CA LEU A 38 -0.99 10.89 -17.98
C LEU A 38 -1.19 12.17 -18.80
N HIS A 39 -2.06 12.15 -19.82
CA HIS A 39 -2.22 13.24 -20.78
C HIS A 39 -0.89 13.65 -21.43
N GLY A 40 -0.02 12.67 -21.67
CA GLY A 40 1.27 12.82 -22.32
C GLY A 40 2.48 12.38 -21.50
N ILE A 41 3.58 13.15 -21.58
CA ILE A 41 4.86 12.83 -20.93
C ILE A 41 5.06 13.71 -19.70
N GLU A 42 5.15 13.10 -18.52
CA GLU A 42 5.56 13.77 -17.29
C GLU A 42 7.07 13.60 -17.07
N LEU A 43 7.77 14.73 -16.91
CA LEU A 43 9.21 14.75 -16.65
C LEU A 43 9.46 15.03 -15.17
N PHE A 44 10.12 14.10 -14.48
CA PHE A 44 10.52 14.26 -13.10
C PHE A 44 11.99 14.66 -13.01
N SER A 45 12.30 15.61 -12.13
CA SER A 45 13.68 15.98 -11.81
C SER A 45 13.89 15.90 -10.29
N TYR A 46 15.06 15.41 -9.89
CA TYR A 46 15.43 15.35 -8.48
C TYR A 46 15.83 16.75 -7.99
N ARG A 47 15.18 17.20 -6.93
CA ARG A 47 15.54 18.44 -6.24
C ARG A 47 16.39 18.12 -5.01
N SER A 48 17.70 18.30 -5.13
CA SER A 48 18.65 18.08 -4.04
C SER A 48 18.60 19.16 -2.96
N ASP A 49 17.96 20.29 -3.24
CA ASP A 49 17.83 21.47 -2.36
C ASP A 49 16.53 21.45 -1.52
N ALA A 50 15.69 20.44 -1.69
CA ALA A 50 14.42 20.35 -0.98
C ALA A 50 14.62 19.90 0.48
N ASP A 51 14.28 20.77 1.44
CA ASP A 51 14.12 20.39 2.85
C ASP A 51 12.72 19.81 3.07
N TYR A 52 12.64 18.53 3.47
CA TYR A 52 11.38 17.89 3.83
C TYR A 52 11.31 17.70 5.34
N ARG A 53 10.36 18.40 5.97
CA ARG A 53 10.03 18.25 7.38
C ARG A 53 8.85 17.31 7.52
N LEU A 54 9.00 16.33 8.40
CA LEU A 54 7.92 15.39 8.72
C LEU A 54 6.78 16.14 9.41
N ASP A 55 5.57 16.04 8.86
CA ASP A 55 4.37 16.67 9.41
C ASP A 55 3.52 15.62 10.14
N THR A 56 3.60 15.63 11.47
CA THR A 56 2.83 14.70 12.33
C THR A 56 1.33 14.98 12.30
N ASN A 57 0.90 16.21 12.05
CA ASN A 57 -0.52 16.55 11.92
C ASN A 57 -1.09 15.93 10.64
N LEU A 58 -0.32 15.98 9.55
CA LEU A 58 -0.71 15.35 8.29
C LEU A 58 -0.73 13.82 8.42
N ILE A 59 0.26 13.22 9.09
CA ILE A 59 0.25 11.77 9.37
C ILE A 59 -0.99 11.38 10.18
N ARG A 60 -1.31 12.14 11.24
CA ARG A 60 -2.50 11.92 12.05
C ARG A 60 -3.76 11.96 11.21
N LEU A 61 -3.88 12.97 10.35
CA LEU A 61 -5.02 13.13 9.44
C LEU A 61 -5.17 11.93 8.50
N TYR A 62 -4.08 11.47 7.88
CA TYR A 62 -4.11 10.29 7.02
C TYR A 62 -4.44 8.99 7.77
N LEU A 63 -3.96 8.82 9.01
CA LEU A 63 -4.33 7.67 9.83
C LEU A 63 -5.81 7.70 10.23
N SER A 64 -6.35 8.89 10.53
CA SER A 64 -7.78 9.06 10.79
C SER A 64 -8.62 8.75 9.55
N ASP A 65 -8.25 9.31 8.39
CA ASP A 65 -8.88 9.04 7.10
C ASP A 65 -8.84 7.53 6.78
N TYR A 66 -7.70 6.86 7.01
CA TYR A 66 -7.55 5.41 6.87
C TYR A 66 -8.52 4.63 7.78
N LEU A 67 -8.61 5.00 9.06
CA LEU A 67 -9.46 4.32 10.04
C LEU A 67 -10.95 4.59 9.86
N ASN A 68 -11.32 5.74 9.29
CA ASN A 68 -12.71 6.07 8.98
C ASN A 68 -13.13 5.61 7.57
N ALA A 69 -12.20 5.02 6.81
CA ALA A 69 -12.37 4.68 5.39
C ALA A 69 -12.79 5.90 4.53
N GLU A 70 -12.32 7.10 4.90
CA GLU A 70 -12.61 8.34 4.20
C GLU A 70 -11.47 8.68 3.25
N PHE A 71 -11.77 8.79 1.95
CA PHE A 71 -10.82 9.29 0.98
C PHE A 71 -10.98 10.81 0.83
N THR A 72 -9.95 11.59 1.17
CA THR A 72 -9.95 13.04 0.95
C THR A 72 -8.95 13.43 -0.16
N PRO A 73 -9.41 13.66 -1.41
CA PRO A 73 -8.53 13.88 -2.56
C PRO A 73 -7.62 15.10 -2.44
N ILE A 74 -8.11 16.19 -1.82
CA ILE A 74 -7.39 17.48 -1.71
C ILE A 74 -6.11 17.35 -0.87
N LYS A 75 -6.04 16.32 -0.01
CA LYS A 75 -4.93 16.13 0.93
C LYS A 75 -3.81 15.27 0.36
N GLU A 76 -4.04 14.49 -0.70
CA GLU A 76 -3.02 13.62 -1.26
C GLU A 76 -2.22 14.37 -2.35
N ARG A 77 -0.90 14.45 -2.18
CA ARG A 77 0.01 14.90 -3.25
C ARG A 77 0.25 13.76 -4.24
N ASN A 78 -0.81 13.12 -4.72
CA ASN A 78 -0.70 12.03 -5.67
C ASN A 78 -1.21 12.44 -7.05
N TRP A 79 -0.56 11.86 -8.04
CA TRP A 79 -0.77 12.03 -9.48
C TRP A 79 -1.62 10.90 -10.05
N LEU A 80 -2.15 10.02 -9.19
CA LEU A 80 -2.96 8.88 -9.59
C LEU A 80 -4.39 9.35 -9.87
N THR A 81 -4.78 9.27 -11.14
CA THR A 81 -6.12 9.60 -11.66
C THR A 81 -7.12 8.44 -11.52
N THR A 82 -6.72 7.33 -10.89
CA THR A 82 -7.55 6.13 -10.76
C THR A 82 -8.67 6.35 -9.75
N THR A 83 -9.89 6.00 -10.15
CA THR A 83 -11.06 6.01 -9.26
C THR A 83 -10.79 5.15 -8.03
N VAL A 84 -11.00 5.74 -6.84
CA VAL A 84 -10.84 5.03 -5.57
C VAL A 84 -12.14 4.32 -5.23
N GLU A 85 -12.20 3.01 -5.49
CA GLU A 85 -13.36 2.16 -5.18
C GLU A 85 -13.48 1.86 -3.67
N ALA A 86 -12.34 1.76 -2.98
CA ALA A 86 -12.27 1.48 -1.55
C ALA A 86 -11.03 2.13 -0.95
N TYR A 87 -11.15 2.67 0.28
CA TYR A 87 -10.05 3.29 1.00
C TYR A 87 -9.95 2.78 2.43
N GLY A 88 -8.73 2.82 2.98
CA GLY A 88 -8.53 2.61 4.39
C GLY A 88 -8.90 1.21 4.87
N ILE A 89 -9.59 1.14 6.01
CA ILE A 89 -10.08 -0.11 6.58
C ILE A 89 -11.24 -0.75 5.79
N ALA A 90 -11.94 -0.01 4.92
CA ALA A 90 -13.01 -0.61 4.10
C ALA A 90 -12.49 -1.65 3.12
N VAL A 91 -11.20 -1.60 2.75
CA VAL A 91 -10.54 -2.62 1.91
C VAL A 91 -10.65 -4.03 2.51
N TYR A 92 -10.75 -4.15 3.83
CA TYR A 92 -10.92 -5.44 4.49
C TYR A 92 -12.24 -6.12 4.12
N ASP A 93 -13.31 -5.35 3.94
CA ASP A 93 -14.61 -5.90 3.53
C ASP A 93 -14.55 -6.47 2.11
N TYR A 94 -13.79 -5.82 1.22
CA TYR A 94 -13.55 -6.34 -0.13
C TYR A 94 -12.75 -7.65 -0.11
N ILE A 95 -11.71 -7.74 0.72
CA ILE A 95 -10.94 -8.98 0.89
C ILE A 95 -11.84 -10.09 1.43
N LEU A 96 -12.68 -9.80 2.43
CA LEU A 96 -13.60 -10.78 3.01
C LEU A 96 -14.66 -11.24 2.01
N ALA A 97 -15.23 -10.32 1.24
CA ALA A 97 -16.20 -10.64 0.19
C ALA A 97 -15.59 -11.51 -0.91
N GLU A 98 -14.35 -11.21 -1.32
CA GLU A 98 -13.62 -12.01 -2.29
C GLU A 98 -13.34 -13.43 -1.79
N LEU A 99 -12.93 -13.57 -0.53
CA LEU A 99 -12.73 -14.89 0.09
C LEU A 99 -14.03 -15.69 0.16
N GLU A 100 -15.17 -15.06 0.47
CA GLU A 100 -16.45 -15.77 0.52
C GLU A 100 -16.91 -16.21 -0.88
N GLN A 101 -16.77 -15.35 -1.90
CA GLN A 101 -17.09 -15.73 -3.29
C GLN A 101 -16.22 -16.90 -3.79
N VAL A 102 -14.93 -16.91 -3.43
CA VAL A 102 -14.04 -18.05 -3.71
C VAL A 102 -14.50 -19.31 -2.99
N LYS A 103 -14.93 -19.20 -1.73
CA LYS A 103 -15.43 -20.33 -0.93
C LYS A 103 -16.73 -20.92 -1.50
N GLU A 104 -17.61 -20.07 -2.01
CA GLU A 104 -18.87 -20.47 -2.68
C GLU A 104 -18.64 -21.02 -4.09
N GLY A 105 -17.43 -20.88 -4.64
CA GLY A 105 -17.11 -21.26 -6.01
C GLY A 105 -17.69 -20.31 -7.06
N SER A 106 -18.15 -19.13 -6.67
CA SER A 106 -18.76 -18.12 -7.56
C SER A 106 -17.72 -17.23 -8.24
N LYS A 107 -16.45 -17.28 -7.81
CA LYS A 107 -15.35 -16.49 -8.38
C LYS A 107 -14.06 -17.30 -8.49
N ILE A 108 -13.31 -17.09 -9.57
CA ILE A 108 -11.94 -17.61 -9.71
C ILE A 108 -11.04 -16.85 -8.72
N PRO A 109 -10.23 -17.55 -7.92
CA PRO A 109 -9.40 -16.89 -6.92
C PRO A 109 -8.35 -15.96 -7.56
N ASP A 110 -8.32 -14.70 -7.11
CA ASP A 110 -7.26 -13.75 -7.43
C ASP A 110 -6.53 -13.33 -6.15
N PHE A 111 -5.28 -13.75 -6.02
CA PHE A 111 -4.48 -13.49 -4.81
C PHE A 111 -3.58 -12.26 -4.92
N ARG A 112 -3.64 -11.51 -6.03
CA ARG A 112 -2.87 -10.27 -6.19
C ARG A 112 -3.23 -9.25 -5.12
N LEU A 113 -4.52 -9.15 -4.76
CA LEU A 113 -4.97 -8.27 -3.68
C LEU A 113 -4.33 -8.64 -2.33
N ILE A 114 -4.18 -9.93 -2.03
CA ILE A 114 -3.57 -10.39 -0.77
C ILE A 114 -2.06 -10.09 -0.75
N HIS A 115 -1.38 -10.11 -1.90
CA HIS A 115 0.01 -9.68 -2.00
C HIS A 115 0.16 -8.19 -1.70
N VAL A 116 -0.63 -7.34 -2.36
CA VAL A 116 -0.63 -5.89 -2.13
C VAL A 116 -0.98 -5.57 -0.68
N PHE A 117 -1.94 -6.28 -0.10
CA PHE A 117 -2.32 -6.15 1.30
C PHE A 117 -1.15 -6.45 2.25
N ASN A 118 -0.42 -7.56 2.04
CA ASN A 118 0.77 -7.90 2.82
C ASN A 118 1.85 -6.81 2.73
N ASP A 119 2.09 -6.29 1.52
CA ASP A 119 3.13 -5.29 1.27
C ASP A 119 2.74 -3.95 1.92
N HIS A 120 1.46 -3.58 1.90
CA HIS A 120 0.93 -2.44 2.62
C HIS A 120 1.16 -2.55 4.14
N LYS A 121 0.92 -3.72 4.76
CA LYS A 121 1.20 -3.92 6.20
C LYS A 121 2.69 -3.82 6.50
N THR A 122 3.54 -4.34 5.62
CA THR A 122 5.00 -4.20 5.76
C THR A 122 5.42 -2.73 5.69
N LEU A 123 4.85 -1.95 4.77
CA LEU A 123 5.12 -0.52 4.68
C LEU A 123 4.64 0.25 5.92
N MET A 124 3.44 -0.06 6.43
CA MET A 124 2.91 0.56 7.65
C MET A 124 3.80 0.27 8.86
N HIS A 125 4.31 -0.97 8.99
CA HIS A 125 5.30 -1.33 10.00
C HIS A 125 6.55 -0.45 9.93
N HIS A 126 7.14 -0.27 8.74
CA HIS A 126 8.31 0.59 8.58
C HIS A 126 8.01 2.05 8.96
N ARG A 127 6.82 2.56 8.60
CA ARG A 127 6.39 3.91 8.98
C ARG A 127 6.28 4.07 10.50
N LEU A 128 5.70 3.10 11.21
CA LEU A 128 5.57 3.16 12.66
C LEU A 128 6.93 3.07 13.36
N HIS A 129 7.83 2.18 12.90
CA HIS A 129 9.19 2.12 13.44
C HIS A 129 9.96 3.41 13.21
N TYR A 130 9.79 4.05 12.04
CA TYR A 130 10.38 5.36 11.79
C TYR A 130 9.83 6.46 12.74
N LEU A 131 8.52 6.50 12.98
CA LEU A 131 7.92 7.43 13.95
C LEU A 131 8.48 7.21 15.37
N LYS A 132 8.69 5.94 15.74
CA LYS A 132 9.31 5.57 17.01
C LYS A 132 10.77 6.02 17.08
N GLU A 133 11.57 5.81 16.04
CA GLU A 133 12.97 6.27 15.98
C GLU A 133 13.08 7.79 16.12
N LYS A 134 12.08 8.54 15.63
CA LYS A 134 11.98 9.99 15.79
C LYS A 134 11.38 10.43 17.13
N GLY A 135 10.95 9.49 17.98
CA GLY A 135 10.38 9.78 19.29
C GLY A 135 8.94 10.29 19.27
N PHE A 136 8.21 10.14 18.15
CA PHE A 136 6.82 10.58 18.04
C PHE A 136 5.81 9.59 18.65
N ILE A 137 6.18 8.31 18.75
CA ILE A 137 5.33 7.27 19.33
C ILE A 137 6.14 6.34 20.23
N ARG A 138 5.46 5.64 21.13
CA ARG A 138 6.07 4.65 22.04
C ARG A 138 6.53 3.39 21.29
N ASP A 139 7.63 2.80 21.75
CA ASP A 139 8.22 1.56 21.21
C ASP A 139 7.27 0.36 21.27
N GLU A 140 6.45 0.30 22.32
CA GLU A 140 5.44 -0.73 22.50
C GLU A 140 4.43 -0.75 21.33
N LEU A 141 4.03 0.42 20.82
CA LEU A 141 3.09 0.51 19.70
C LEU A 141 3.72 0.03 18.40
N ALA A 142 4.95 0.47 18.10
CA ALA A 142 5.67 0.00 16.91
C ALA A 142 5.85 -1.53 16.93
N ARG A 143 6.30 -2.09 18.05
CA ARG A 143 6.47 -3.55 18.20
C ARG A 143 5.15 -4.32 18.16
N SER A 144 4.06 -3.74 18.66
CA SER A 144 2.75 -4.39 18.61
C SER A 144 2.28 -4.63 17.16
N TYR A 145 2.77 -3.82 16.21
CA TYR A 145 2.47 -3.97 14.79
C TYR A 145 3.26 -5.12 14.13
N ASP A 146 4.33 -5.63 14.74
CA ASP A 146 5.08 -6.79 14.24
C ASP A 146 4.18 -8.02 14.06
N GLN A 147 3.18 -8.18 14.94
CA GLN A 147 2.23 -9.29 14.85
C GLN A 147 1.32 -9.15 13.61
N ILE A 148 0.90 -7.93 13.25
CA ILE A 148 0.12 -7.68 12.04
C ILE A 148 0.87 -8.10 10.79
N VAL A 149 2.17 -7.82 10.71
CA VAL A 149 3.01 -8.23 9.56
C VAL A 149 3.15 -9.76 9.49
N LYS A 150 3.29 -10.42 10.65
CA LYS A 150 3.35 -11.89 10.70
C LYS A 150 2.03 -12.52 10.24
N ASP A 151 0.92 -11.96 10.70
CA ASP A 151 -0.43 -12.44 10.37
C ASP A 151 -0.74 -12.19 8.88
N SER A 152 -0.40 -11.02 8.32
CA SER A 152 -0.60 -10.74 6.89
C SER A 152 0.29 -11.63 6.00
N PHE A 153 1.51 -11.94 6.43
CA PHE A 153 2.36 -12.90 5.74
C PHE A 153 1.81 -14.33 5.81
N ALA A 154 1.24 -14.73 6.95
CA ALA A 154 0.56 -16.00 7.10
C ALA A 154 -0.69 -16.09 6.18
N LEU A 155 -1.47 -15.00 6.07
CA LEU A 155 -2.59 -14.89 5.13
C LEU A 155 -2.13 -15.10 3.68
N ARG A 156 -1.07 -14.41 3.25
CA ARG A 156 -0.47 -14.59 1.92
C ARG A 156 -0.07 -16.04 1.65
N LYS A 157 0.56 -16.71 2.62
CA LYS A 157 0.93 -18.13 2.48
C LYS A 157 -0.29 -19.04 2.37
N LYS A 158 -1.35 -18.79 3.12
CA LYS A 158 -2.60 -19.57 3.06
C LYS A 158 -3.27 -19.41 1.69
N ALA A 159 -3.35 -18.19 1.18
CA ALA A 159 -3.86 -17.90 -0.15
C ALA A 159 -3.10 -18.66 -1.25
N LEU A 160 -1.76 -18.60 -1.23
CA LEU A 160 -0.93 -19.36 -2.17
C LEU A 160 -1.13 -20.88 -2.02
N LYS A 161 -1.18 -21.38 -0.79
CA LYS A 161 -1.41 -22.81 -0.54
C LYS A 161 -2.77 -23.25 -1.07
N TYR A 162 -3.83 -22.45 -0.86
CA TYR A 162 -5.13 -22.72 -1.44
C TYR A 162 -5.08 -22.75 -2.97
N GLY A 163 -4.38 -21.81 -3.61
CA GLY A 163 -4.21 -21.82 -5.06
C GLY A 163 -3.58 -23.11 -5.61
N LEU A 164 -2.80 -23.83 -4.78
CA LEU A 164 -2.20 -25.11 -5.13
C LEU A 164 -3.06 -26.32 -4.75
N THR A 165 -3.78 -26.27 -3.62
CA THR A 165 -4.47 -27.44 -3.04
C THR A 165 -5.99 -27.43 -3.19
N GLY A 166 -6.60 -26.27 -3.43
CA GLY A 166 -8.05 -26.07 -3.44
C GLY A 166 -8.74 -26.30 -2.09
N ALA A 167 -7.99 -26.34 -0.99
CA ALA A 167 -8.51 -26.77 0.31
C ALA A 167 -9.30 -25.65 1.01
N LEU A 168 -10.63 -25.78 1.06
CA LEU A 168 -11.56 -24.72 1.52
C LEU A 168 -11.39 -24.30 2.99
N ASP A 169 -10.83 -25.16 3.83
CA ASP A 169 -10.43 -24.85 5.21
C ASP A 169 -9.45 -23.66 5.25
N LEU A 170 -8.54 -23.56 4.28
CA LEU A 170 -7.60 -22.44 4.16
C LEU A 170 -8.29 -21.11 3.91
N ILE A 171 -9.43 -21.10 3.22
CA ILE A 171 -10.22 -19.88 2.99
C ILE A 171 -10.93 -19.44 4.27
N ALA A 172 -11.55 -20.38 4.99
CA ALA A 172 -12.17 -20.08 6.28
C ALA A 172 -11.15 -19.53 7.30
N GLU A 173 -9.97 -20.14 7.37
CA GLU A 173 -8.86 -19.65 8.19
C GLU A 173 -8.37 -18.27 7.74
N SER A 174 -8.30 -18.03 6.43
CA SER A 174 -7.90 -16.72 5.87
C SER A 174 -8.88 -15.62 6.27
N SER A 175 -10.19 -15.88 6.20
CA SER A 175 -11.22 -14.91 6.61
C SER A 175 -11.13 -14.56 8.10
N SER A 176 -10.86 -15.55 8.96
CA SER A 176 -10.62 -15.31 10.40
C SER A 176 -9.37 -14.47 10.63
N LEU A 177 -8.31 -14.72 9.87
CA LEU A 177 -7.05 -14.00 9.98
C LEU A 177 -7.19 -12.54 9.52
N VAL A 178 -7.93 -12.28 8.43
CA VAL A 178 -8.26 -10.91 7.97
C VAL A 178 -8.98 -10.11 9.07
N LYS A 179 -9.97 -10.71 9.73
CA LYS A 179 -10.71 -10.08 10.85
C LYS A 179 -9.81 -9.82 12.06
N LEU A 180 -8.91 -10.76 12.39
CA LEU A 180 -7.94 -10.59 13.46
C LEU A 180 -7.00 -9.41 13.18
N ILE A 181 -6.48 -9.34 11.96
CA ILE A 181 -5.59 -8.24 11.52
C ILE A 181 -6.33 -6.90 11.63
N LEU A 182 -7.57 -6.82 11.12
CA LEU A 182 -8.40 -5.60 11.20
C LEU A 182 -8.53 -5.10 12.63
N ASN A 183 -8.99 -5.97 13.54
CA ASN A 183 -9.22 -5.58 14.94
C ASN A 183 -7.93 -5.11 15.63
N ASN A 184 -6.82 -5.81 15.39
CA ASN A 184 -5.54 -5.44 15.97
C ASN A 184 -5.02 -4.12 15.40
N GLU A 185 -5.11 -3.94 14.08
CA GLU A 185 -4.65 -2.73 13.41
C GLU A 185 -5.43 -1.51 13.86
N THR A 186 -6.76 -1.58 13.87
CA THR A 186 -7.62 -0.48 14.34
C THR A 186 -7.24 -0.04 15.75
N ARG A 187 -7.09 -1.00 16.68
CA ARG A 187 -6.69 -0.71 18.05
C ARG A 187 -5.31 -0.05 18.15
N ILE A 188 -4.33 -0.55 17.40
CA ILE A 188 -2.96 -0.03 17.42
C ILE A 188 -2.91 1.37 16.82
N LEU A 189 -3.53 1.59 15.66
CA LEU A 189 -3.51 2.88 14.98
C LEU A 189 -4.27 3.97 15.74
N HIS A 190 -5.37 3.65 16.44
CA HIS A 190 -5.98 4.60 17.38
C HIS A 190 -5.02 5.02 18.50
N SER A 191 -4.21 4.08 19.02
CA SER A 191 -3.22 4.39 20.05
C SER A 191 -2.07 5.24 19.50
N VAL A 192 -1.68 5.01 18.23
CA VAL A 192 -0.68 5.83 17.52
C VAL A 192 -1.18 7.26 17.35
N ILE A 193 -2.44 7.47 16.95
CA ILE A 193 -3.04 8.80 16.85
C ILE A 193 -2.99 9.53 18.21
N ALA A 194 -3.29 8.85 19.30
CA ALA A 194 -3.22 9.43 20.64
C ALA A 194 -1.80 9.85 21.05
N ASP A 195 -0.76 9.07 20.70
CA ASP A 195 0.64 9.44 20.94
C ASP A 195 1.04 10.69 20.11
N LEU A 196 0.54 10.77 18.87
CA LEU A 196 0.76 11.93 17.99
C LEU A 196 0.06 13.19 18.53
N ASP A 197 -1.13 13.07 19.12
CA ASP A 197 -1.83 14.20 19.74
C ASP A 197 -1.07 14.73 20.97
N GLY A 198 -0.54 13.84 21.82
CA GLY A 198 0.21 14.21 23.02
C GLY A 198 1.57 14.87 22.74
N THR A 199 2.22 14.51 21.62
CA THR A 199 3.53 15.06 21.23
C THR A 199 3.47 16.46 20.60
N SER A 200 2.27 16.94 20.23
CA SER A 200 2.02 18.30 19.72
C SER A 200 2.42 19.45 20.67
N SER A 201 2.87 19.14 21.90
CA SER A 201 3.21 20.10 22.95
C SER A 201 4.71 20.21 23.25
N SER A 202 5.62 19.60 22.48
CA SER A 202 7.07 19.78 22.69
C SER A 202 7.94 19.52 21.46
N PRO A 203 8.46 20.55 20.78
CA PRO A 203 9.70 20.44 20.04
C PRO A 203 10.87 20.69 21.01
N GLN A 204 11.53 19.63 21.50
CA GLN A 204 12.86 19.77 22.08
C GLN A 204 13.89 19.86 20.95
N THR A 205 14.21 21.09 20.57
CA THR A 205 15.49 21.41 19.93
C THR A 205 16.58 21.23 20.98
N LYS A 206 17.22 20.06 21.01
CA LYS A 206 18.59 19.94 21.53
C LYS A 206 19.52 19.82 20.34
N GLU A 207 19.74 20.93 19.66
CA GLU A 207 20.96 21.11 18.89
C GLU A 207 22.12 21.12 19.88
N LYS A 208 23.02 20.16 19.67
CA LYS A 208 24.31 20.06 20.34
C LYS A 208 25.09 21.36 20.08
N GLN A 209 25.34 22.11 21.15
CA GLN A 209 26.55 22.92 21.24
C GLN A 209 27.76 21.98 21.39
N GLY A 210 28.84 22.28 20.66
CA GLY A 210 30.12 21.56 20.63
C GLY A 210 30.50 21.33 19.17
N ASN A 211 31.37 22.10 18.54
CA ASN A 211 32.68 22.61 18.99
C ASN A 211 33.01 23.96 18.34
#